data_AF-A0A2V9I183-F1
#
_entry.id   AF-A0A2V9I183-F1
#
_cell.length_a   1.000
_cell.length_b   1.000
_cell.length_c   1.000
_cell.angle_alpha   90.00
_cell.angle_beta   90.00
_cell.angle_gamma   90.00
#
_symmetry.space_group_name_H-M   'P 1'
#
loop_
_entity.id
_entity.type
_entity.pdbx_description
1 polymer ?
#
loop_
_entity_poly.entity_id
_entity_poly.type
_entity_poly.pdbx_seq_one_letter_code
_entity_poly.pdbx_strand_id
1 'polypeptide(L)' 'MKHKCPICQAATDSAVQSDFPFCSERCRERDLGNWASEKYVVSEPVFNEDDIARGQGNTVVPNLDNDLDNPNDAEH' A
#
# COMPACT_ATOMS: atom_id res chain seq x y z
N MET A 1 5.21 22.79 5.70
CA MET A 1 6.23 21.74 5.82
C MET A 1 7.02 21.73 4.53
N LYS A 2 8.36 21.73 4.60
CA LYS A 2 9.21 21.69 3.40
C LYS A 2 9.69 20.28 3.10
N HIS A 3 9.62 19.87 1.84
CA HIS A 3 10.05 18.54 1.38
C HIS A 3 10.69 18.62 -0.02
N LYS A 4 11.13 17.49 -0.56
CA LYS A 4 11.47 17.33 -1.98
C LYS A 4 10.37 16.56 -2.70
N CYS A 5 10.02 16.98 -3.91
CA CYS A 5 9.10 16.25 -4.77
C CYS A 5 9.66 14.84 -5.04
N PRO A 6 8.94 13.75 -4.74
CA PRO A 6 9.46 12.40 -4.91
C PRO A 6 9.75 12.05 -6.38
N ILE A 7 9.10 12.73 -7.34
CA ILE A 7 9.22 12.45 -8.77
C ILE A 7 10.39 13.17 -9.44
N CYS A 8 10.64 14.43 -9.10
CA CYS A 8 11.64 15.27 -9.78
C CYS A 8 12.64 15.96 -8.84
N GLN A 9 12.50 15.77 -7.52
CA GLN A 9 13.38 16.31 -6.48
C GLN A 9 13.39 17.83 -6.32
N ALA A 10 12.48 18.55 -6.99
CA ALA A 10 12.26 19.98 -6.76
C ALA A 10 11.78 20.24 -5.33
N ALA A 11 12.11 21.42 -4.77
CA ALA A 11 11.68 21.81 -3.43
C ALA A 11 10.16 22.06 -3.39
N THR A 12 9.50 21.54 -2.34
CA THR A 12 8.06 21.67 -2.11
C THR A 12 7.76 22.26 -0.75
N ASP A 13 6.66 23.01 -0.64
CA ASP A 13 6.17 23.57 0.62
C ASP A 13 4.65 23.40 0.73
N SER A 14 4.20 22.68 1.77
CA SER A 14 2.78 22.40 2.01
C SER A 14 1.93 23.65 2.26
N ALA A 15 2.55 24.79 2.57
CA ALA A 15 1.81 26.04 2.80
C ALA A 15 1.41 26.76 1.48
N VAL A 16 2.09 26.44 0.38
CA VAL A 16 1.95 27.21 -0.89
C VAL A 16 1.56 26.31 -2.06
N GLN A 17 1.93 25.03 -2.04
CA GLN A 17 1.68 24.12 -3.15
C GLN A 17 0.42 23.28 -2.88
N SER A 18 -0.59 23.42 -3.74
CA SER A 18 -1.84 22.64 -3.68
C SER A 18 -1.60 21.14 -3.90
N ASP A 19 -0.57 20.79 -4.67
CA ASP A 19 -0.22 19.41 -5.00
C ASP A 19 0.80 18.79 -4.05
N PHE A 20 1.09 19.43 -2.91
CA PHE A 20 2.03 18.89 -1.93
C PHE A 20 1.66 17.43 -1.59
N PRO A 21 2.60 16.46 -1.63
CA PRO A 21 4.07 16.62 -1.58
C PRO A 21 4.77 16.85 -2.93
N PHE A 22 4.04 16.92 -4.04
CA PHE A 22 4.56 17.11 -5.39
C PHE A 22 4.72 18.60 -5.73
N CYS A 23 5.63 18.91 -6.66
CA CYS A 23 5.85 20.29 -7.09
C CYS A 23 4.77 20.82 -8.05
N SER A 24 3.96 19.93 -8.63
CA SER A 24 2.88 20.25 -9.58
C SER A 24 2.00 19.03 -9.84
N GLU A 25 0.79 19.28 -10.36
CA GLU A 25 -0.14 18.28 -10.88
C GLU A 25 0.53 17.26 -11.82
N ARG A 26 1.39 17.70 -12.74
CA ARG A 26 2.14 16.80 -13.64
C ARG A 26 2.95 15.74 -12.88
N CYS A 27 3.55 16.10 -11.74
CA CYS A 27 4.30 15.12 -10.93
C CYS A 27 3.36 14.18 -10.17
N ARG A 28 2.22 14.69 -9.67
CA ARG A 28 1.18 13.86 -9.04
C ARG A 28 0.65 12.79 -10.01
N GLU A 29 0.33 13.17 -11.25
CA GLU A 29 -0.14 12.24 -12.28
C GLU A 29 0.92 11.21 -12.69
N ARG A 30 2.19 11.63 -12.77
CA ARG A 30 3.30 10.70 -13.05
C ARG A 30 3.48 9.66 -11.95
N ASP A 31 3.34 10.07 -10.69
CA ASP A 31 3.40 9.13 -9.57
C ASP A 31 2.26 8.11 -9.67
N LEU A 32 1.04 8.58 -9.90
CA LEU A 32 -0.12 7.72 -10.14
C LEU A 32 0.11 6.77 -11.32
N GLY A 33 0.70 7.26 -12.41
CA GLY A 33 1.07 6.45 -13.56
C GLY A 33 2.11 5.38 -13.23
N ASN A 34 3.09 5.68 -12.37
CA ASN A 34 4.07 4.70 -11.90
C ASN A 34 3.40 3.59 -11.07
N TRP A 35 2.45 3.94 -10.20
CA TRP A 35 1.63 2.96 -9.48
C TRP A 35 0.81 2.09 -10.43
N ALA A 36 0.06 2.71 -11.34
CA ALA A 36 -0.78 2.01 -12.31
C ALA A 36 0.02 1.10 -13.26
N SER A 37 1.29 1.42 -13.50
CA SER A 37 2.19 0.64 -14.36
C SER A 37 3.07 -0.34 -13.58
N GLU A 38 2.77 -0.59 -12.30
CA GLU A 38 3.50 -1.52 -11.43
C GLU A 38 5.01 -1.24 -11.36
N LYS A 39 5.43 0.02 -11.49
CA LYS A 39 6.85 0.40 -11.42
C LYS A 39 7.40 0.42 -10.01
N TYR A 40 6.52 0.60 -9.02
CA TYR A 40 6.87 0.49 -7.62
C TYR A 40 6.66 -0.95 -7.18
N VAL A 41 7.77 -1.68 -7.02
CA VAL A 41 7.80 -3.10 -6.66
C VAL A 41 8.55 -3.24 -5.33
N VAL A 42 7.96 -3.97 -4.39
CA VAL A 42 8.67 -4.41 -3.19
C VAL A 42 9.47 -5.65 -3.57
N SER A 43 10.79 -5.56 -3.48
CA SER A 43 11.73 -6.57 -4.03
C SER A 43 11.74 -7.89 -3.28
N GLU A 44 11.23 -7.91 -2.06
CA GLU A 44 11.25 -9.08 -1.18
C GLU A 44 9.83 -9.42 -0.69
N PRO A 45 9.49 -10.72 -0.59
CA PRO A 45 8.23 -11.13 0.01
C PRO A 45 8.22 -10.76 1.50
N VAL A 46 7.06 -10.32 1.98
CA VAL A 46 6.86 -9.90 3.39
C VAL A 46 7.10 -11.04 4.38
N PHE A 47 6.97 -12.28 3.90
CA PHE A 47 7.21 -13.49 4.67
C PHE A 47 8.17 -14.38 3.89
N ASN A 48 9.16 -14.95 4.57
CA ASN A 48 9.90 -16.06 4.00
C ASN A 48 9.12 -17.38 4.17
N GLU A 49 9.58 -18.43 3.50
CA GLU A 49 8.91 -19.74 3.48
C GLU A 49 8.78 -20.33 4.90
N ASP A 50 9.76 -20.06 5.76
CA ASP A 50 9.77 -20.49 7.16
C ASP A 50 8.73 -19.73 8.00
N ASP A 51 8.50 -18.44 7.77
CA ASP A 51 7.52 -17.62 8.47
C ASP A 51 6.08 -18.08 8.16
N ILE A 52 5.82 -18.42 6.89
CA ILE A 52 4.54 -19.01 6.47
C ILE A 52 4.35 -20.40 7.08
N ALA A 53 5.39 -21.24 7.07
CA ALA A 53 5.33 -22.59 7.62
C ALA A 53 5.11 -22.61 9.14
N ARG A 54 5.54 -21.57 9.85
CA ARG A 54 5.43 -21.46 11.31
C ARG A 54 4.13 -20.81 11.79
N GLY A 55 3.28 -20.31 10.87
CA GLY A 55 1.99 -19.70 11.21
C GLY A 55 2.10 -18.45 12.10
N GLN A 56 3.27 -17.80 12.10
CA GLN A 56 3.57 -16.62 12.93
C GLN A 56 3.72 -15.38 12.05
N GLY A 57 2.72 -15.10 11.22
CA GLY A 57 2.52 -13.76 10.69
C GLY A 57 1.81 -12.94 11.74
N ASN A 58 2.38 -11.83 12.21
CA ASN A 58 1.61 -10.84 12.98
C ASN A 58 0.67 -10.12 11.99
N THR A 59 -0.39 -10.80 11.59
CA THR A 59 -1.26 -10.41 10.49
C THR A 59 -2.22 -9.32 10.94
N VAL A 60 -2.09 -8.14 10.35
CA VAL A 60 -3.25 -7.26 10.12
C VAL A 60 -3.93 -7.75 8.83
N VAL A 61 -4.33 -9.02 8.80
CA VAL A 61 -5.41 -9.43 7.90
C VAL A 61 -6.69 -9.30 8.71
N PRO A 62 -7.70 -8.53 8.28
CA PRO A 62 -9.03 -8.76 8.80
C PRO A 62 -9.35 -10.21 8.45
N ASN A 63 -9.58 -11.05 9.47
CA ASN A 63 -10.02 -12.43 9.30
C ASN A 63 -11.23 -12.42 8.34
N LEU A 64 -11.03 -12.78 7.07
CA LEU A 64 -12.12 -12.93 6.10
C LEU A 64 -12.54 -14.39 5.92
N ASP A 65 -11.97 -15.29 6.70
CA ASP A 65 -12.19 -16.73 6.57
C ASP A 65 -12.78 -17.31 7.86
N ASN A 66 -13.99 -16.89 8.25
CA ASN A 66 -14.75 -17.71 9.21
C ASN A 66 -16.29 -17.61 9.18
N ASP A 67 -16.91 -16.88 8.25
CA ASP A 67 -18.37 -16.80 8.16
C ASP A 67 -18.90 -17.34 6.82
N LEU A 68 -18.54 -18.58 6.48
CA LEU A 68 -19.33 -19.36 5.53
C LEU A 68 -20.31 -20.19 6.36
N ASP A 69 -21.56 -19.72 6.43
CA ASP A 69 -22.71 -20.46 6.94
C ASP A 69 -22.65 -21.90 6.42
N ASN A 70 -22.35 -22.86 7.31
CA ASN A 70 -22.40 -24.27 6.98
C ASN A 70 -23.88 -24.69 6.99
N PRO A 71 -24.49 -25.01 5.83
CA PRO A 71 -25.93 -25.29 5.74
C PRO A 71 -26.35 -26.62 6.39
N ASN A 72 -25.44 -27.31 7.11
CA ASN A 72 -25.66 -28.61 7.74
C ASN A 72 -25.41 -28.63 9.25
N ASP A 73 -25.30 -27.48 9.91
CA ASP A 73 -25.22 -27.43 11.36
C ASP A 73 -26.61 -27.70 11.96
N ALA A 74 -26.78 -28.89 12.54
CA ALA A 74 -28.06 -29.44 13.00
C ALA A 74 -28.64 -28.78 14.28
N GLU A 75 -28.15 -27.59 14.65
CA GLU A 75 -28.80 -26.74 15.65
C GLU A 75 -29.10 -25.38 15.02
N HIS A 76 -30.08 -25.35 14.10
CA HIS A 76 -31.13 -24.34 13.96
C HIS A 76 -32.30 -24.95 13.16
#